data_AF-A0A8X6YE79-F1
#
_entry.id   AF-A0A8X6YE79-F1
#
_cell.length_a   1.000
_cell.length_b   1.000
_cell.length_c   1.000
_cell.angle_alpha   90.00
_cell.angle_beta   90.00
_cell.angle_gamma   90.00
#
_symmetry.space_group_name_H-M   'P 1'
#
loop_
_entity.id
_entity.type
_entity.pdbx_description
1 polymer ?
#
loop_
_entity_poly.entity_id
_entity_poly.type
_entity_poly.pdbx_seq_one_letter_code
_entity_poly.pdbx_strand_id
1 'polypeptide(L)'
;MLERRFVREPDTKDKYVEFLQEYEDLDHMQQVKDEEPGLHYYIPHHAVIRPESKTTKLRVVFDASCKSSNRNSLNDILLKGGTVQPDLLDILLKFRKYVVAFSSDIKMF
;
A
#
# COMPACT_ATOMS: atom_id res chain seq x y z
N MET A 1 8.13 15.94 6.64
CA MET A 1 6.74 16.18 6.18
C MET A 1 5.74 15.33 6.98
N LEU A 2 6.03 14.05 7.21
CA LEU A 2 5.21 13.15 8.05
C LEU A 2 5.42 13.36 9.56
N GLU A 3 6.67 13.43 10.04
CA GLU A 3 6.94 13.65 11.47
C GLU A 3 6.39 14.97 12.01
N ARG A 4 6.44 16.05 11.20
CA ARG A 4 5.80 17.33 11.57
C ARG A 4 4.29 17.19 11.77
N ARG A 5 3.64 16.31 10.98
CA ARG A 5 2.22 16.01 11.16
C ARG A 5 1.99 15.20 12.44
N PHE A 6 2.87 14.25 12.75
CA PHE A 6 2.80 13.48 14.00
C PHE A 6 2.98 14.34 15.26
N VAL A 7 3.80 15.40 15.19
CA VAL A 7 3.89 16.37 16.30
C VAL A 7 2.58 17.14 16.49
N ARG A 8 1.86 17.43 15.40
CA ARG A 8 0.59 18.18 15.45
C ARG A 8 -0.62 17.30 15.80
N GLU A 9 -0.58 16.03 15.40
CA GLU A 9 -1.67 15.06 15.49
C GLU A 9 -1.16 13.77 16.17
N PRO A 10 -1.01 13.74 17.50
CA PRO A 10 -0.44 12.60 18.23
C PRO A 10 -1.25 11.31 18.05
N ASP A 11 -2.59 11.38 18.05
CA ASP A 11 -3.45 10.22 17.81
C ASP A 11 -3.20 9.55 16.45
N THR A 12 -2.78 10.34 15.45
CA THR A 12 -2.44 9.81 14.12
C THR A 12 -1.10 9.10 14.15
N LYS A 13 -0.15 9.58 14.96
CA LYS A 13 1.14 8.91 15.19
C LYS A 13 0.92 7.55 15.84
N ASP A 14 0.12 7.48 16.89
CA ASP A 14 -0.08 6.24 17.65
C ASP A 14 -0.69 5.14 16.77
N LYS A 15 -1.75 5.47 16.03
CA LYS A 15 -2.37 4.54 15.06
C LYS A 15 -1.43 4.15 13.91
N TYR A 16 -0.54 5.06 13.53
CA TYR A 16 0.45 4.78 12.49
C TYR A 16 1.51 3.79 12.99
N VAL A 17 1.98 3.96 14.23
CA VAL A 17 2.92 3.03 14.87
C VAL A 17 2.26 1.67 15.10
N GLU A 18 1.00 1.64 15.54
CA GLU A 18 0.22 0.41 15.67
C GLU A 18 0.12 -0.35 14.33
N PHE A 19 -0.18 0.36 13.23
CA PHE A 19 -0.19 -0.23 11.89
C PHE A 19 1.18 -0.82 11.51
N LEU A 20 2.27 -0.10 11.79
CA LEU A 20 3.61 -0.60 11.50
C LEU A 20 3.91 -1.87 12.31
N GLN A 21 3.59 -1.88 13.61
CA GLN A 21 3.80 -3.07 14.45
C GLN A 21 3.01 -4.27 13.91
N GLU A 22 1.73 -4.10 13.57
CA GLU A 22 0.93 -5.17 12.96
C GLU A 22 1.57 -5.67 11.65
N TYR A 23 2.12 -4.77 10.84
CA TYR A 23 2.80 -5.13 9.58
C TYR A 23 4.09 -5.94 9.80
N GLU A 24 4.82 -5.68 10.88
CA GLU A 24 5.99 -6.49 11.29
C GLU A 24 5.56 -7.82 11.91
N ASP A 25 4.53 -7.83 12.76
CA ASP A 25 4.00 -9.04 13.39
C ASP A 25 3.43 -10.03 12.36
N LEU A 26 2.91 -9.53 11.23
CA LEU A 26 2.46 -10.31 10.07
C LEU A 26 3.59 -10.71 9.10
N ASP A 27 4.85 -10.45 9.45
CA ASP A 27 6.04 -10.74 8.63
C ASP A 27 5.99 -10.06 7.25
N HIS A 28 5.30 -8.93 7.14
CA HIS A 28 5.26 -8.12 5.91
C HIS A 28 6.39 -7.09 5.83
N MET A 29 7.07 -6.82 6.96
CA MET A 29 8.27 -6.01 7.01
C MET A 29 9.20 -6.49 8.14
N GLN A 30 10.46 -6.09 8.08
CA GLN A 30 11.42 -6.28 9.15
C GLN A 30 12.21 -5.00 9.39
N GLN A 31 12.64 -4.77 10.63
CA GLN A 31 13.60 -3.72 10.92
C GLN A 31 14.96 -4.01 10.25
N VAL A 32 15.46 -3.04 9.50
CA VAL A 32 16.81 -3.08 8.91
C VAL A 32 17.85 -2.91 10.03
N LYS A 33 18.73 -3.90 10.22
CA LYS A 33 19.69 -3.95 11.33
C LYS A 33 20.99 -3.17 11.08
N ASP A 34 21.44 -3.12 9.83
CA ASP A 34 22.65 -2.43 9.40
C ASP A 34 22.40 -1.75 8.05
N GLU A 35 23.10 -0.66 7.76
CA GLU A 35 23.16 -0.13 6.39
C GLU A 35 23.86 -1.17 5.51
N GLU A 36 23.08 -2.10 4.93
CA GLU A 36 23.65 -3.10 4.06
C GLU A 36 24.38 -2.40 2.90
N PRO A 37 25.60 -2.82 2.55
CA PRO A 37 26.29 -2.22 1.41
C PRO A 37 25.49 -2.50 0.13
N GLY A 38 24.99 -1.46 -0.53
CA GLY A 38 24.17 -1.62 -1.73
C GLY A 38 23.42 -0.36 -2.17
N LEU A 39 22.69 -0.49 -3.27
CA LEU A 39 21.79 0.54 -3.76
C LEU A 39 20.44 0.40 -3.05
N HIS A 40 20.10 1.40 -2.24
CA HIS A 40 18.82 1.45 -1.53
C HIS A 40 17.82 2.39 -2.21
N TYR A 41 16.54 2.02 -2.16
CA TYR A 41 15.45 2.88 -2.57
C TYR A 41 14.44 3.00 -1.42
N TYR A 42 14.20 4.23 -0.98
CA TYR A 42 13.20 4.51 0.06
C TYR A 42 11.90 4.91 -0.60
N ILE A 43 10.86 4.10 -0.43
CA ILE A 43 9.53 4.39 -0.96
C ILE A 43 8.86 5.44 -0.06
N PRO A 44 8.48 6.62 -0.57
CA PRO A 44 7.72 7.58 0.20
C PRO A 44 6.40 6.99 0.68
N HIS A 45 6.04 7.24 1.93
CA HIS A 45 4.78 6.75 2.50
C HIS A 45 4.08 7.82 3.33
N HIS A 46 2.75 7.71 3.44
CA HIS A 46 1.95 8.63 4.24
C HIS A 46 0.66 7.98 4.76
N ALA A 47 0.12 8.55 5.84
CA ALA A 47 -1.13 8.12 6.45
C ALA A 47 -2.34 8.82 5.81
N VAL A 48 -3.32 8.02 5.37
CA VAL A 48 -4.64 8.47 4.92
C VAL A 48 -5.67 8.06 5.98
N ILE A 49 -6.36 9.06 6.53
CA ILE A 49 -7.42 8.83 7.52
C ILE A 49 -8.75 8.82 6.79
N ARG A 50 -9.54 7.76 7.01
CA ARG A 50 -10.90 7.63 6.50
C ARG A 50 -11.84 7.42 7.69
N PRO A 51 -12.35 8.50 8.31
CA PRO A 51 -13.18 8.42 9.51
C PRO A 51 -14.43 7.55 9.31
N GLU A 52 -14.98 7.60 8.10
CA GLU A 52 -16.18 6.87 7.65
C GLU A 52 -15.96 5.36 7.47
N SER A 53 -14.70 4.91 7.51
CA SER A 53 -14.36 3.50 7.30
C SER A 53 -14.76 2.66 8.51
N LYS A 54 -15.61 1.64 8.26
CA LYS A 54 -16.08 0.71 9.30
C LYS A 54 -14.99 -0.25 9.79
N THR A 55 -14.02 -0.59 8.95
CA THR A 55 -13.01 -1.62 9.23
C THR A 55 -11.67 -1.02 9.63
N THR A 56 -11.13 -0.08 8.85
CA THR A 56 -9.81 0.52 9.14
C THR A 56 -9.86 2.03 8.95
N LYS A 57 -9.73 2.77 10.05
CA LYS A 57 -9.81 4.25 10.06
C LYS A 57 -8.53 4.93 9.56
N LEU A 58 -7.39 4.25 9.63
CA LEU A 58 -6.10 4.71 9.10
C LEU A 58 -5.58 3.70 8.07
N ARG A 59 -5.03 4.19 6.95
CA ARG A 59 -4.32 3.38 5.97
C ARG A 59 -2.98 4.02 5.65
N VAL A 60 -1.91 3.23 5.62
CA VAL A 60 -0.60 3.69 5.15
C VAL A 60 -0.52 3.42 3.65
N VAL A 61 -0.14 4.45 2.89
CA VAL A 61 -0.01 4.39 1.44
C VAL A 61 1.45 4.57 1.08
N PHE A 62 2.00 3.62 0.34
CA PHE A 62 3.34 3.66 -0.24
C PHE A 62 3.25 4.16 -1.68
N ASP A 63 3.94 5.26 -1.98
CA ASP A 63 3.93 5.88 -3.31
C ASP A 63 5.17 5.47 -4.11
N ALA A 64 5.07 4.34 -4.80
CA ALA A 64 6.10 3.85 -5.72
C ALA A 64 6.17 4.63 -7.05
N SER A 65 5.26 5.58 -7.28
CA SER A 65 5.24 6.45 -8.47
C SER A 65 6.01 7.75 -8.28
N CYS A 66 6.43 8.04 -7.04
CA CYS A 66 7.21 9.22 -6.73
C CYS A 66 8.58 9.16 -7.44
N LYS A 67 8.87 10.20 -8.24
CA LYS A 67 10.13 10.29 -8.99
C LYS A 67 11.27 10.70 -8.07
N SER A 68 12.37 9.97 -8.16
CA SER A 68 13.62 10.32 -7.46
C SER A 68 14.39 11.41 -8.21
N SER A 69 15.57 11.77 -7.70
CA SER A 69 16.47 12.77 -8.29
C SER A 69 16.86 12.47 -9.75
N ASN A 70 16.88 11.18 -10.12
CA ASN A 70 17.13 10.70 -11.48
C ASN A 70 15.90 10.74 -12.40
N ARG A 71 14.77 11.33 -11.95
CA ARG A 71 13.48 11.44 -12.66
C ARG A 71 12.76 10.12 -12.95
N ASN A 72 13.27 9.00 -12.43
CA ASN A 72 12.62 7.69 -12.51
C ASN A 72 11.91 7.39 -11.19
N SER A 73 10.78 6.68 -11.26
CA SER A 73 10.09 6.10 -10.11
C SER A 73 10.40 4.61 -9.96
N LEU A 74 10.07 4.00 -8.82
CA LEU A 74 10.22 2.56 -8.64
C LEU A 74 9.41 1.78 -9.70
N ASN A 75 8.19 2.24 -10.01
CA ASN A 75 7.33 1.66 -11.04
C ASN A 75 7.93 1.73 -12.46
N ASP A 76 8.85 2.66 -12.73
CA ASP A 76 9.53 2.76 -14.03
C ASP A 76 10.71 1.78 -14.15
N ILE A 77 11.30 1.39 -13.02
CA ILE A 77 12.51 0.56 -12.95
C ILE A 77 12.16 -0.92 -12.84
N LEU A 78 11.10 -1.25 -12.09
CA LEU A 78 10.68 -2.64 -11.91
C LEU A 78 10.26 -3.26 -13.25
N LEU A 79 10.70 -4.50 -13.48
CA LEU A 79 10.32 -5.25 -14.67
C LEU A 79 8.81 -5.48 -14.66
N LYS A 80 8.14 -4.97 -15.69
CA LYS A 80 6.72 -5.25 -15.92
C LYS A 80 6.60 -6.70 -16.37
N GLY A 81 6.00 -7.54 -15.53
CA GLY A 81 5.60 -8.89 -15.93
C GLY A 81 4.53 -8.85 -17.03
N GLY A 82 4.24 -10.01 -17.62
CA GLY A 82 3.11 -10.14 -18.54
C GLY A 82 1.78 -9.84 -17.85
N THR A 83 0.80 -9.35 -18.61
CA THR A 83 -0.55 -9.11 -18.09
C THR A 83 -1.20 -10.44 -17.72
N VAL A 84 -1.32 -10.73 -16.42
CA VAL A 84 -1.99 -11.94 -15.90
C VAL A 84 -3.51 -11.76 -15.83
N GLN A 85 -3.98 -10.50 -15.71
CA GLN A 85 -5.39 -10.18 -15.55
C GLN A 85 -6.12 -10.32 -16.90
N PRO A 86 -7.28 -10.99 -16.95
CA PRO A 86 -8.09 -11.02 -18.16
C PRO A 86 -8.65 -9.63 -18.48
N ASP A 87 -9.04 -9.44 -19.74
CA ASP A 87 -9.59 -8.16 -20.18
C ASP A 87 -10.82 -7.75 -19.36
N LEU A 88 -10.91 -6.46 -19.01
CA LEU A 88 -11.97 -5.94 -18.17
C LEU A 88 -13.35 -6.13 -18.79
N LEU A 89 -13.47 -5.97 -20.12
CA LEU A 89 -14.73 -6.19 -20.83
C LEU A 89 -15.16 -7.65 -20.71
N ASP A 90 -14.23 -8.59 -20.87
CA ASP A 90 -14.51 -10.02 -20.72
C ASP A 90 -14.98 -10.37 -19.30
N ILE A 91 -14.36 -9.77 -18.27
CA ILE A 91 -14.78 -9.92 -16.87
C ILE A 91 -16.22 -9.42 -16.70
N LEU A 92 -16.54 -8.22 -17.20
CA LEU A 92 -17.86 -7.61 -17.05
C LEU A 92 -18.96 -8.38 -17.79
N LEU A 93 -18.66 -8.87 -19.00
CA LEU A 93 -19.59 -9.69 -19.79
C LEU A 93 -19.89 -11.01 -19.08
N LYS A 94 -18.88 -11.69 -18.54
CA LYS A 94 -19.05 -12.93 -17.76
C LYS A 94 -19.85 -12.68 -16.49
N PHE A 95 -19.56 -11.58 -15.77
CA PHE A 95 -20.27 -11.24 -14.54
C PHE A 95 -21.76 -10.97 -14.78
N ARG A 96 -22.11 -10.36 -15.92
CA ARG A 96 -23.52 -10.07 -16.30
C ARG A 96 -24.25 -11.22 -16.99
N LYS A 97 -23.57 -12.34 -17.26
CA LYS A 97 -24.16 -13.47 -18.00
C LYS A 97 -25.32 -14.13 -17.24
N TYR A 98 -25.29 -14.10 -15.92
CA TYR A 98 -26.27 -14.76 -15.06
C TYR A 98 -27.09 -13.73 -14.28
N VAL A 99 -28.33 -14.10 -13.93
CA VAL A 99 -29.28 -13.24 -13.20
C VAL A 99 -28.78 -12.91 -11.78
N VAL A 100 -28.01 -13.82 -11.19
CA VAL A 100 -27.46 -13.68 -9.83
C VAL A 100 -25.94 -13.75 -9.91
N ALA A 101 -25.28 -12.82 -9.22
CA ALA A 101 -23.83 -12.78 -9.09
C ALA A 101 -23.46 -12.73 -7.60
N PHE A 102 -22.39 -13.44 -7.23
CA PHE A 102 -21.80 -13.40 -5.90
C PHE A 102 -20.52 -12.58 -5.94
N SER A 103 -20.34 -11.73 -4.94
CA SER A 103 -19.12 -10.97 -4.72
C SER A 103 -18.76 -11.03 -3.25
N SER A 104 -17.48 -11.27 -2.96
CA SER A 104 -16.94 -11.20 -1.61
C SER A 104 -15.63 -10.43 -1.64
N ASP A 105 -15.35 -9.72 -0.56
CA ASP A 105 -14.03 -9.13 -0.33
C ASP A 105 -13.13 -10.21 0.27
N ILE A 106 -11.88 -10.29 -0.20
CA ILE A 106 -10.87 -11.20 0.34
C ILE A 106 -9.97 -10.34 1.22
N LYS A 107 -10.02 -10.57 2.53
CA LYS A 107 -9.07 -9.95 3.45
C LYS A 107 -7.67 -10.54 3.21
N MET A 108 -6.66 -9.68 3.21
CA MET A 108 -5.25 -10.09 3.29
C MET A 108 -5.04 -10.93 4.56
N PHE A 109 -4.33 -12.06 4.42
CA PHE A 109 -3.97 -12.95 5.53
C PHE A 109 -2.82 -12.36 6.33
#